data_AF-A0A2H1JF29-F1
#
_entry.id   AF-A0A2H1JF29-F1
#
_cell.length_a   1.000
_cell.length_b   1.000
_cell.length_c   1.000
_cell.angle_alpha   90.00
_cell.angle_beta   90.00
_cell.angle_gamma   90.00
#
_symmetry.space_group_name_H-M   'P 1'
#
loop_
_entity.id
_entity.type
_entity.pdbx_description
1 polymer ?
#
loop_
_entity_poly.entity_id
_entity_poly.type
_entity_poly.pdbx_seq_one_letter_code
_entity_poly.pdbx_strand_id
1 'polypeptide(L)'
;MRPRHSQMITISDDARSNVSILPAVVVGGVVVLGLGLTPLGSHDSQLTDATQRLIEIFLIGWPVYALVYLLWTHAGLKDLTETELVVHSRWAIARRRRWISILLSSGGAVSWTIIAASVAILLNLYLITVGDEARSGMAAVLGLANVVASWAVMVYSFALEYMRLDLREGGSAGARQLEFDMGGNRTFGDYLTFSVLSSTMTAALPGKAITRAGWTLVRTNVIVAFAFNSIVVATLVSMILSSVTM
;
A
#
# COMPACT_ATOMS: atom_id res chain seq x y z
N MET A 1 -21.03 -32.54 -1.02
CA MET A 1 -21.43 -31.17 -0.66
C MET A 1 -20.53 -30.22 -1.42
N ARG A 2 -21.08 -29.34 -2.26
CA ARG A 2 -20.30 -28.37 -3.06
C ARG A 2 -19.76 -27.28 -2.12
N PRO A 3 -18.46 -26.94 -2.15
CA PRO A 3 -17.94 -25.85 -1.33
C PRO A 3 -18.51 -24.52 -1.85
N ARG A 4 -19.40 -23.90 -1.08
CA ARG A 4 -20.01 -22.60 -1.40
C ARG A 4 -19.04 -21.42 -1.30
N HIS A 5 -17.80 -21.63 -0.86
CA HIS A 5 -16.75 -20.61 -0.86
C HIS A 5 -16.02 -20.45 -2.20
N SER A 6 -16.33 -21.27 -3.21
CA SER A 6 -15.61 -21.31 -4.49
C SER A 6 -15.82 -20.10 -5.42
N GLN A 7 -16.75 -19.18 -5.16
CA GLN A 7 -17.08 -18.13 -6.15
C GLN A 7 -16.58 -16.71 -5.82
N MET A 8 -16.15 -16.41 -4.59
CA MET A 8 -15.57 -15.09 -4.26
C MET A 8 -14.04 -15.04 -4.41
N ILE A 9 -13.37 -16.17 -4.67
CA ILE A 9 -11.90 -16.34 -4.53
C ILE A 9 -11.13 -16.18 -5.87
N THR A 10 -11.66 -15.45 -6.86
CA THR A 10 -11.05 -15.43 -8.22
C THR A 10 -10.87 -14.05 -8.85
N ILE A 11 -10.82 -12.99 -8.05
CA ILE A 11 -10.51 -11.65 -8.57
C ILE A 11 -9.01 -11.39 -8.40
N SER A 12 -8.28 -11.37 -9.51
CA SER A 12 -6.85 -11.01 -9.62
C SER A 12 -6.57 -9.71 -8.86
N ASP A 13 -5.36 -9.54 -8.31
CA ASP A 13 -4.91 -8.27 -7.70
C ASP A 13 -5.22 -7.05 -8.57
N ASP A 14 -5.03 -7.16 -9.89
CA ASP A 14 -5.35 -6.11 -10.86
C ASP A 14 -6.84 -5.75 -10.85
N ALA A 15 -7.71 -6.74 -10.72
CA ALA A 15 -9.15 -6.51 -10.68
C ALA A 15 -9.59 -5.97 -9.31
N ARG A 16 -8.93 -6.37 -8.21
CA ARG A 16 -9.17 -5.79 -6.87
C ARG A 16 -8.72 -4.32 -6.83
N SER A 17 -7.59 -4.00 -7.46
CA SER A 17 -7.11 -2.63 -7.65
C SER A 17 -8.08 -1.83 -8.53
N ASN A 18 -8.45 -2.33 -9.70
CA ASN A 18 -9.35 -1.62 -10.62
C ASN A 18 -10.73 -1.36 -10.03
N VAL A 19 -11.31 -2.31 -9.29
CA VAL A 19 -12.61 -2.08 -8.65
C VAL A 19 -12.49 -1.08 -7.50
N SER A 20 -11.35 -1.00 -6.82
CA SER A 20 -11.13 -0.02 -5.74
C SER A 20 -10.97 1.42 -6.26
N ILE A 21 -10.60 1.60 -7.53
CA ILE A 21 -10.53 2.93 -8.16
C ILE A 21 -11.92 3.56 -8.30
N LEU A 22 -12.96 2.76 -8.57
CA LEU A 22 -14.32 3.27 -8.78
C LEU A 22 -14.87 4.04 -7.56
N PRO A 23 -14.94 3.47 -6.34
CA PRO A 23 -15.39 4.22 -5.18
C PRO A 23 -14.47 5.40 -4.84
N ALA A 24 -13.16 5.30 -5.11
CA ALA A 24 -12.22 6.40 -4.88
C ALA A 24 -12.50 7.61 -5.78
N VAL A 25 -12.68 7.38 -7.08
CA VAL A 25 -13.02 8.43 -8.06
C VAL A 25 -14.41 9.00 -7.78
N VAL A 26 -15.38 8.15 -7.45
CA VAL A 26 -16.75 8.59 -7.13
C VAL A 26 -16.75 9.44 -5.86
N VAL A 27 -16.15 8.97 -4.76
CA VAL A 27 -16.15 9.72 -3.49
C VAL A 27 -15.33 11.00 -3.63
N GLY A 28 -14.11 10.93 -4.17
CA GLY A 28 -13.28 12.12 -4.37
C GLY A 28 -13.95 13.14 -5.29
N GLY A 29 -14.50 12.70 -6.42
CA GLY A 29 -15.19 13.54 -7.38
C GLY A 29 -16.49 14.15 -6.83
N VAL A 30 -17.34 13.35 -6.17
CA VAL A 30 -18.61 13.84 -5.59
C VAL A 30 -18.34 14.83 -4.46
N VAL A 31 -17.35 14.55 -3.59
CA VAL A 31 -17.05 15.43 -2.47
C VAL A 31 -16.51 16.79 -2.97
N VAL A 32 -15.56 16.78 -3.90
CA VAL A 32 -14.93 18.03 -4.37
C VAL A 32 -15.78 18.79 -5.38
N LEU A 33 -16.31 18.10 -6.40
CA LEU A 33 -17.05 18.73 -7.50
C LEU A 33 -18.54 18.85 -7.21
N GLY A 34 -19.13 17.87 -6.52
CA GLY A 34 -20.56 17.83 -6.24
C GLY A 34 -20.96 18.59 -4.98
N LEU A 35 -20.21 18.43 -3.89
CA LEU A 35 -20.47 19.07 -2.59
C LEU A 35 -19.67 20.37 -2.40
N GLY A 36 -18.76 20.70 -3.33
CA GLY A 36 -17.97 21.92 -3.27
C GLY A 36 -16.96 21.98 -2.12
N LEU A 37 -16.61 20.83 -1.53
CA LEU A 37 -15.61 20.76 -0.47
C LEU A 37 -14.24 21.12 -1.03
N THR A 38 -13.61 22.15 -0.46
CA THR A 38 -12.24 22.59 -0.79
C THR A 38 -11.35 22.39 0.43
N PRO A 39 -10.76 21.19 0.62
CA PRO A 39 -9.89 20.90 1.76
C PRO A 39 -8.71 21.86 1.89
N LEU A 40 -8.25 22.40 0.77
CA LEU A 40 -7.13 23.33 0.68
C LEU A 40 -7.56 24.81 0.82
N GLY A 41 -8.86 25.07 0.90
CA GLY A 41 -9.44 26.41 0.97
C GLY A 41 -9.55 27.13 -0.38
N SER A 42 -10.29 28.24 -0.40
CA SER A 42 -10.45 29.12 -1.57
C SER A 42 -9.43 30.26 -1.49
N HIS A 43 -8.25 30.08 -2.08
CA HIS A 43 -7.22 31.13 -2.14
C HIS A 43 -6.76 31.33 -3.59
N ASP A 44 -6.17 32.48 -3.88
CA ASP A 44 -5.45 32.75 -5.14
C ASP A 44 -4.22 31.82 -5.25
N SER A 45 -4.48 30.57 -5.63
CA SER A 45 -3.44 29.57 -5.79
C SER A 45 -2.56 29.93 -6.99
N GLN A 46 -1.24 29.78 -6.88
CA GLN A 46 -0.33 29.83 -8.04
C GLN A 46 -0.62 28.73 -9.08
N LEU A 47 -1.40 27.72 -8.69
CA LEU A 47 -1.85 26.63 -9.55
C LEU A 47 -3.08 27.04 -10.37
N THR A 48 -3.27 26.38 -11.52
CA THR A 48 -4.55 26.48 -12.22
C THR A 48 -5.65 25.82 -11.37
N ASP A 49 -6.87 26.38 -11.40
CA ASP A 49 -8.04 25.87 -10.66
C ASP A 49 -8.26 24.35 -10.89
N ALA A 50 -8.08 23.89 -12.13
CA ALA A 50 -8.14 22.47 -12.47
C ALA A 50 -7.10 21.61 -11.72
N THR A 51 -5.86 22.10 -11.56
CA THR A 51 -4.81 21.37 -10.85
C THR A 51 -5.11 21.28 -9.35
N GLN A 52 -5.60 22.38 -8.74
CA GLN A 52 -6.02 22.36 -7.34
C GLN A 52 -7.14 21.35 -7.12
N ARG A 53 -8.18 21.36 -7.97
CA ARG A 53 -9.30 20.39 -7.89
C ARG A 53 -8.83 18.94 -8.01
N LEU A 54 -7.86 18.67 -8.89
CA LEU A 54 -7.28 17.33 -9.01
C LEU A 54 -6.55 16.90 -7.73
N ILE A 55 -5.79 17.79 -7.10
CA ILE A 55 -5.12 17.50 -5.81
C ILE A 55 -6.15 17.23 -4.72
N GLU A 56 -7.22 18.02 -4.63
CA GLU A 56 -8.30 17.83 -3.65
C GLU A 56 -9.02 16.49 -3.83
N ILE A 57 -9.34 16.13 -5.09
CA ILE A 57 -9.95 14.83 -5.43
C ILE A 57 -9.01 13.70 -5.01
N PHE A 58 -7.72 13.85 -5.30
CA PHE A 58 -6.73 12.86 -4.94
C PHE A 58 -6.59 12.70 -3.42
N LEU A 59 -6.54 13.83 -2.69
CA LEU A 59 -6.39 13.89 -1.23
C LEU A 59 -7.48 13.08 -0.50
N ILE A 60 -8.70 13.10 -1.03
CA ILE A 60 -9.84 12.34 -0.49
C ILE A 60 -9.91 10.93 -1.10
N GLY A 61 -9.71 10.83 -2.41
CA GLY A 61 -9.86 9.58 -3.16
C GLY A 61 -8.83 8.52 -2.76
N TRP A 62 -7.58 8.90 -2.49
CA TRP A 62 -6.52 7.95 -2.19
C TRP A 62 -6.72 7.16 -0.88
N PRO A 63 -7.07 7.79 0.27
CA PRO A 63 -7.46 7.05 1.47
C PRO A 63 -8.66 6.12 1.25
N VAL A 64 -9.65 6.53 0.44
CA VAL A 64 -10.81 5.71 0.11
C VAL A 64 -10.39 4.50 -0.73
N TYR A 65 -9.56 4.71 -1.75
CA TYR A 65 -8.97 3.65 -2.56
C TYR A 65 -8.25 2.65 -1.67
N ALA A 66 -7.33 3.13 -0.83
CA ALA A 66 -6.53 2.29 0.04
C ALA A 66 -7.42 1.50 1.00
N LEU A 67 -8.41 2.14 1.62
CA LEU A 67 -9.34 1.47 2.53
C LEU A 67 -10.08 0.32 1.83
N VAL A 68 -10.69 0.57 0.67
CA VAL A 68 -11.42 -0.46 -0.08
C VAL A 68 -10.50 -1.58 -0.51
N TYR A 69 -9.32 -1.24 -1.06
CA TYR A 69 -8.33 -2.20 -1.51
C TYR A 69 -7.83 -3.09 -0.35
N LEU A 70 -7.51 -2.49 0.79
CA LEU A 70 -6.99 -3.19 1.97
C LEU A 70 -8.05 -4.06 2.62
N LEU A 71 -9.27 -3.55 2.82
CA LEU A 71 -10.38 -4.32 3.37
C LEU A 71 -10.70 -5.54 2.50
N TRP A 72 -10.75 -5.35 1.18
CA TRP A 72 -10.95 -6.47 0.27
C TRP A 72 -9.77 -7.45 0.32
N THR A 73 -8.53 -6.97 0.47
CA THR A 73 -7.35 -7.85 0.53
C THR A 73 -7.41 -8.71 1.76
N HIS A 74 -7.65 -8.06 2.89
CA HIS A 74 -7.70 -8.71 4.17
C HIS A 74 -8.87 -9.69 4.24
N ALA A 75 -10.09 -9.26 3.89
CA ALA A 75 -11.26 -10.13 3.90
C ALA A 75 -11.14 -11.31 2.92
N GLY A 76 -10.51 -11.10 1.77
CA GLY A 76 -10.32 -12.15 0.77
C GLY A 76 -9.28 -13.22 1.14
N LEU A 77 -8.33 -12.90 2.02
CA LEU A 77 -7.19 -13.78 2.33
C LEU A 77 -7.13 -14.26 3.79
N LYS A 78 -7.74 -13.55 4.74
CA LYS A 78 -7.60 -13.84 6.19
C LYS A 78 -8.13 -15.22 6.59
N ASP A 79 -9.22 -15.65 5.96
CA ASP A 79 -9.92 -16.91 6.31
C ASP A 79 -9.52 -18.07 5.38
N LEU A 80 -8.59 -17.85 4.44
CA LEU A 80 -8.14 -18.88 3.53
C LEU A 80 -7.21 -19.87 4.23
N THR A 81 -7.46 -21.15 4.00
CA THR A 81 -6.55 -22.21 4.41
C THR A 81 -5.26 -22.15 3.60
N GLU A 82 -4.20 -22.74 4.13
CA GLU A 82 -2.90 -22.81 3.45
C GLU A 82 -3.00 -23.40 2.03
N THR A 83 -3.81 -24.44 1.83
CA THR A 83 -4.03 -25.03 0.51
C THR A 83 -4.70 -24.04 -0.45
N GLU A 84 -5.68 -23.27 0.02
CA GLU A 84 -6.34 -22.23 -0.77
C GLU A 84 -5.38 -21.08 -1.08
N LEU A 85 -4.50 -20.69 -0.14
CA LEU A 85 -3.45 -19.70 -0.36
C LEU A 85 -2.43 -20.17 -1.42
N VAL A 86 -2.07 -21.46 -1.42
CA VAL A 86 -1.21 -22.06 -2.45
C VAL A 86 -1.89 -22.02 -3.82
N VAL A 87 -3.18 -22.37 -3.90
CA VAL A 87 -3.92 -22.30 -5.16
C VAL A 87 -3.98 -20.84 -5.65
N HIS A 88 -4.33 -19.92 -4.76
CA HIS A 88 -4.40 -18.49 -5.07
C HIS A 88 -3.05 -17.92 -5.55
N SER A 89 -1.95 -18.27 -4.87
CA SER A 89 -0.61 -17.80 -5.25
C SER A 89 -0.19 -18.32 -6.63
N ARG A 90 -0.46 -19.59 -6.94
CA ARG A 90 -0.15 -20.18 -8.25
C ARG A 90 -0.96 -19.52 -9.37
N TRP A 91 -2.25 -19.25 -9.15
CA TRP A 91 -3.08 -18.51 -10.11
C TRP A 91 -2.59 -17.09 -10.33
N ALA A 92 -2.24 -16.36 -9.26
CA ALA A 92 -1.71 -15.00 -9.36
C ALA A 92 -0.37 -14.95 -10.12
N ILE A 93 0.52 -15.92 -9.87
CA ILE A 93 1.82 -16.03 -10.57
C ILE A 93 1.60 -16.38 -12.05
N ALA A 94 0.72 -17.33 -12.36
CA ALA A 94 0.46 -17.77 -13.74
C ALA A 94 -0.15 -16.68 -14.63
N ARG A 95 -0.93 -15.76 -14.06
CA ARG A 95 -1.58 -14.68 -14.81
C ARG A 95 -0.70 -13.44 -15.01
N ARG A 96 0.47 -13.37 -14.35
CA ARG A 96 1.43 -12.28 -14.49
C ARG A 96 2.06 -12.30 -15.90
N ARG A 97 1.60 -11.43 -16.80
CA ARG A 97 2.12 -11.35 -18.20
C ARG A 97 3.64 -11.10 -18.21
N ARG A 98 4.36 -12.01 -18.90
CA ARG A 98 5.83 -12.10 -19.03
C ARG A 98 6.53 -10.87 -19.64
N TRP A 99 5.78 -9.98 -20.28
CA TRP A 99 6.33 -8.77 -20.93
C TRP A 99 6.31 -7.55 -20.01
N ILE A 100 5.38 -7.49 -19.05
CA ILE A 100 5.36 -6.47 -17.99
C ILE A 100 6.45 -6.80 -16.95
N SER A 101 6.80 -8.07 -16.78
CA SER A 101 7.84 -8.51 -15.82
C SER A 101 9.28 -8.16 -16.18
N ILE A 102 9.62 -7.64 -17.37
CA ILE A 102 11.03 -7.30 -17.69
C ILE A 102 11.37 -5.84 -17.32
N LEU A 103 10.39 -4.92 -17.39
CA LEU A 103 10.52 -3.58 -16.78
C LEU A 103 9.98 -3.52 -15.33
N LEU A 104 9.08 -4.43 -14.95
CA LEU A 104 8.44 -4.48 -13.62
C LEU A 104 8.73 -5.79 -12.85
N SER A 105 9.85 -6.47 -13.11
CA SER A 105 10.22 -7.70 -12.35
C SER A 105 10.37 -7.47 -10.85
N SER A 106 10.57 -6.22 -10.44
CA SER A 106 10.63 -5.78 -9.05
C SER A 106 9.38 -5.01 -8.60
N GLY A 107 8.36 -4.86 -9.44
CA GLY A 107 7.43 -3.72 -9.43
C GLY A 107 5.93 -4.02 -9.39
N GLY A 108 5.47 -5.00 -8.61
CA GLY A 108 4.06 -5.02 -8.18
C GLY A 108 3.89 -4.07 -6.99
N ALA A 109 4.37 -4.50 -5.83
CA ALA A 109 4.43 -3.72 -4.60
C ALA A 109 5.26 -2.43 -4.71
N VAL A 110 6.41 -2.50 -5.40
CA VAL A 110 7.36 -1.38 -5.52
C VAL A 110 6.83 -0.26 -6.42
N SER A 111 6.07 -0.58 -7.46
CA SER A 111 5.43 0.43 -8.31
C SER A 111 4.37 1.22 -7.52
N TRP A 112 3.59 0.54 -6.68
CA TRP A 112 2.61 1.17 -5.81
C TRP A 112 3.25 1.98 -4.67
N THR A 113 4.36 1.51 -4.09
CA THR A 113 5.10 2.28 -3.08
C THR A 113 5.80 3.50 -3.66
N ILE A 114 6.34 3.41 -4.87
CA ILE A 114 6.90 4.57 -5.56
C ILE A 114 5.80 5.58 -5.86
N ILE A 115 4.64 5.17 -6.38
CA ILE A 115 3.50 6.07 -6.58
C ILE A 115 3.05 6.69 -5.25
N ALA A 116 2.92 5.88 -4.20
CA ALA A 116 2.50 6.32 -2.87
C ALA A 116 3.52 7.27 -2.21
N ALA A 117 4.81 7.02 -2.40
CA ALA A 117 5.89 7.90 -1.94
C ALA A 117 5.94 9.19 -2.77
N SER A 118 5.80 9.11 -4.10
CA SER A 118 5.71 10.29 -4.98
C SER A 118 4.52 11.15 -4.62
N VAL A 119 3.37 10.54 -4.35
CA VAL A 119 2.17 11.21 -3.85
C VAL A 119 2.45 11.89 -2.51
N ALA A 120 3.00 11.16 -1.54
CA ALA A 120 3.30 11.72 -0.22
C ALA A 120 4.30 12.89 -0.31
N ILE A 121 5.32 12.76 -1.16
CA ILE A 121 6.30 13.82 -1.44
C ILE A 121 5.62 15.04 -2.07
N LEU A 122 4.81 14.85 -3.11
CA LEU A 122 4.14 15.94 -3.82
C LEU A 122 3.15 16.68 -2.93
N LEU A 123 2.41 15.94 -2.12
CA LEU A 123 1.39 16.48 -1.23
C LEU A 123 2.03 17.22 -0.05
N ASN A 124 3.18 16.73 0.43
CA ASN A 124 3.92 17.40 1.50
C ASN A 124 4.70 18.62 0.99
N LEU A 125 5.33 18.54 -0.19
CA LEU A 125 5.89 19.71 -0.89
C LEU A 125 4.82 20.78 -1.09
N TYR A 126 3.62 20.40 -1.53
CA TYR A 126 2.51 21.32 -1.68
C TYR A 126 2.12 22.00 -0.36
N LEU A 127 1.95 21.23 0.71
CA LEU A 127 1.64 21.75 2.06
C LEU A 127 2.71 22.68 2.62
N ILE A 128 3.99 22.49 2.27
CA ILE A 128 5.09 23.37 2.67
C ILE A 128 5.08 24.67 1.85
N THR A 129 4.69 24.62 0.58
CA THR A 129 4.71 25.80 -0.32
C THR A 129 3.53 26.74 -0.14
N VAL A 130 2.39 26.25 0.34
CA VAL A 130 1.24 27.11 0.66
C VAL A 130 1.39 27.52 2.12
N GLY A 131 1.78 28.78 2.35
CA GLY A 131 2.10 29.33 3.67
C GLY A 131 0.99 29.23 4.73
N ASP A 132 1.27 29.79 5.91
CA ASP A 132 0.61 29.56 7.21
C ASP A 132 -0.94 29.54 7.23
N GLU A 133 -1.62 30.19 6.28
CA GLU A 133 -3.09 30.31 6.22
C GLU A 133 -3.81 29.14 5.52
N ALA A 134 -3.13 28.28 4.75
CA ALA A 134 -3.73 27.07 4.16
C ALA A 134 -3.74 25.86 5.10
N ARG A 135 -3.28 26.04 6.35
CA ARG A 135 -3.27 25.03 7.41
C ARG A 135 -4.68 24.80 7.99
N SER A 136 -5.66 24.53 7.13
CA SER A 136 -6.92 23.96 7.59
C SER A 136 -6.62 22.63 8.27
N GLY A 137 -7.11 22.44 9.51
CA GLY A 137 -6.93 21.18 10.23
C GLY A 137 -7.38 19.96 9.42
N MET A 138 -8.32 20.15 8.49
CA MET A 138 -8.77 19.11 7.56
C MET A 138 -7.70 18.68 6.55
N ALA A 139 -6.94 19.62 5.98
CA ALA A 139 -5.85 19.30 5.05
C ALA A 139 -4.73 18.51 5.76
N ALA A 140 -4.40 18.89 7.00
CA ALA A 140 -3.43 18.17 7.82
C ALA A 140 -3.89 16.73 8.14
N VAL A 141 -5.16 16.56 8.54
CA VAL A 141 -5.75 15.24 8.82
C VAL A 141 -5.77 14.37 7.57
N LEU A 142 -6.17 14.92 6.41
CA LEU A 142 -6.19 14.17 5.16
C LEU A 142 -4.77 13.84 4.67
N GLY A 143 -3.81 14.75 4.84
CA GLY A 143 -2.40 14.49 4.54
C GLY A 143 -1.86 13.32 5.38
N LEU A 144 -2.14 13.32 6.69
CA LEU A 144 -1.80 12.21 7.56
C LEU A 144 -2.50 10.90 7.15
N ALA A 145 -3.78 10.96 6.81
CA ALA A 145 -4.53 9.81 6.32
C ALA A 145 -3.92 9.23 5.03
N ASN A 146 -3.43 10.08 4.13
CA ASN A 146 -2.71 9.67 2.92
C ASN A 146 -1.41 8.95 3.26
N VAL A 147 -0.62 9.46 4.21
CA VAL A 147 0.62 8.80 4.66
C VAL A 147 0.32 7.42 5.24
N VAL A 148 -0.68 7.31 6.13
CA VAL A 148 -1.08 6.03 6.74
C VAL A 148 -1.60 5.05 5.68
N ALA A 149 -2.45 5.52 4.76
CA ALA A 149 -2.98 4.73 3.65
C ALA A 149 -1.86 4.17 2.77
N SER A 150 -0.92 5.04 2.37
CA SER A 150 0.25 4.69 1.57
C SER A 150 1.14 3.64 2.25
N TRP A 151 1.40 3.82 3.54
CA TRP A 151 2.16 2.86 4.34
C TRP A 151 1.46 1.51 4.44
N ALA A 152 0.14 1.49 4.68
CA ALA A 152 -0.61 0.26 4.78
C ALA A 152 -0.65 -0.50 3.43
N VAL A 153 -0.81 0.21 2.30
CA VAL A 153 -0.72 -0.38 0.96
C VAL A 153 0.65 -0.99 0.71
N MET A 154 1.74 -0.31 1.10
CA MET A 154 3.10 -0.86 1.03
C MET A 154 3.20 -2.20 1.76
N VAL A 155 2.81 -2.21 3.04
CA VAL A 155 2.89 -3.38 3.91
C VAL A 155 2.11 -4.55 3.34
N TYR A 156 0.87 -4.33 2.90
CA TYR A 156 0.06 -5.40 2.30
C TYR A 156 0.67 -5.91 1.00
N SER A 157 1.28 -5.03 0.21
CA SER A 157 1.90 -5.43 -1.04
C SER A 157 3.11 -6.32 -0.81
N PHE A 158 3.95 -6.02 0.19
CA PHE A 158 5.04 -6.92 0.59
C PHE A 158 4.54 -8.21 1.21
N ALA A 159 3.49 -8.18 2.03
CA ALA A 159 2.84 -9.40 2.56
C ALA A 159 2.40 -10.36 1.42
N LEU A 160 1.80 -9.82 0.36
CA LEU A 160 1.42 -10.59 -0.82
C LEU A 160 2.63 -11.18 -1.56
N GLU A 161 3.71 -10.41 -1.71
CA GLU A 161 4.95 -10.90 -2.35
C GLU A 161 5.62 -12.00 -1.51
N TYR A 162 5.65 -11.87 -0.18
CA TYR A 162 6.17 -12.91 0.70
C TYR A 162 5.36 -14.21 0.58
N MET A 163 4.03 -14.09 0.62
CA MET A 163 3.12 -15.21 0.43
C MET A 163 3.36 -15.90 -0.92
N ARG A 164 3.45 -15.12 -2.01
CA ARG A 164 3.68 -15.67 -3.36
C ARG A 164 5.02 -16.35 -3.47
N LEU A 165 6.07 -15.74 -2.93
CA LEU A 165 7.41 -16.28 -2.97
C LEU A 165 7.48 -17.60 -2.19
N ASP A 166 6.94 -17.63 -0.98
CA ASP A 166 6.96 -18.79 -0.10
C ASP A 166 6.08 -19.96 -0.59
N LEU A 167 4.93 -19.65 -1.21
CA LEU A 167 3.97 -20.65 -1.69
C LEU A 167 4.13 -21.03 -3.18
N ARG A 168 5.11 -20.45 -3.88
CA ARG A 168 5.31 -20.62 -5.34
C ARG A 168 5.40 -22.09 -5.76
N GLU A 169 6.09 -22.91 -4.98
CA GLU A 169 6.37 -24.31 -5.27
C GLU A 169 5.44 -25.26 -4.49
N GLY A 170 4.18 -24.84 -4.30
CA GLY A 170 3.14 -25.68 -3.70
C GLY A 170 3.19 -25.76 -2.18
N GLY A 171 4.03 -24.95 -1.52
CA GLY A 171 4.15 -24.93 -0.07
C GLY A 171 4.83 -26.17 0.53
N SER A 172 5.54 -26.97 -0.26
CA SER A 172 6.33 -28.08 0.31
C SER A 172 7.40 -27.55 1.25
N ALA A 173 7.67 -28.24 2.36
CA ALA A 173 8.63 -27.80 3.38
C ALA A 173 10.04 -27.53 2.80
N GLY A 174 10.47 -28.33 1.82
CA GLY A 174 11.77 -28.17 1.15
C GLY A 174 11.83 -27.01 0.14
N ALA A 175 10.70 -26.44 -0.25
CA ALA A 175 10.63 -25.33 -1.20
C ALA A 175 10.24 -23.99 -0.55
N ARG A 176 10.14 -23.97 0.79
CA ARG A 176 9.86 -22.75 1.56
C ARG A 176 10.97 -21.74 1.44
N GLN A 177 10.56 -20.48 1.46
CA GLN A 177 11.46 -19.33 1.37
C GLN A 177 11.52 -18.61 2.74
N LEU A 178 10.50 -18.80 3.57
CA LEU A 178 10.34 -18.22 4.90
C LEU A 178 10.02 -19.30 5.93
N GLU A 179 10.67 -19.18 7.10
CA GLU A 179 10.40 -19.99 8.28
C GLU A 179 9.81 -19.07 9.35
N PHE A 180 8.54 -19.29 9.74
CA PHE A 180 7.92 -18.58 10.86
C PHE A 180 8.04 -19.38 12.15
N ASP A 181 8.25 -18.67 13.25
CA ASP A 181 8.37 -19.25 14.60
C ASP A 181 7.00 -19.69 15.15
N MET A 182 5.93 -19.10 14.63
CA MET A 182 4.55 -19.49 14.91
C MET A 182 4.29 -20.87 14.29
N GLY A 183 4.04 -21.87 15.14
CA GLY A 183 3.69 -23.22 14.70
C GLY A 183 2.29 -23.27 14.05
N GLY A 184 2.08 -24.23 13.16
CA GLY A 184 0.80 -24.46 12.49
C GLY A 184 0.84 -24.23 10.97
N ASN A 185 -0.34 -24.29 10.36
CA ASN A 185 -0.51 -24.04 8.93
C ASN A 185 -0.30 -22.56 8.63
N ARG A 186 0.24 -22.26 7.44
CA ARG A 186 0.47 -20.88 7.02
C ARG A 186 -0.84 -20.13 6.82
N THR A 187 -0.91 -18.94 7.39
CA THR A 187 -2.01 -18.00 7.21
C THR A 187 -1.52 -16.73 6.52
N PHE A 188 -2.43 -15.97 5.90
CA PHE A 188 -2.08 -14.64 5.37
C PHE A 188 -1.56 -13.70 6.48
N GLY A 189 -2.05 -13.89 7.72
CA GLY A 189 -1.62 -13.15 8.90
C GLY A 189 -0.13 -13.28 9.21
N ASP A 190 0.47 -14.44 8.93
CA ASP A 190 1.91 -14.66 9.17
C ASP A 190 2.76 -13.75 8.26
N TYR A 191 2.43 -13.72 6.97
CA TYR A 191 3.10 -12.88 5.98
C TYR A 191 2.85 -11.39 6.23
N LEU A 192 1.64 -11.02 6.69
CA LEU A 192 1.31 -9.65 7.04
C LEU A 192 2.10 -9.18 8.26
N THR A 193 2.15 -9.99 9.33
CA THR A 193 2.91 -9.71 10.55
C THR A 193 4.40 -9.57 10.23
N PHE A 194 4.94 -10.49 9.43
CA PHE A 194 6.33 -10.43 8.99
C PHE A 194 6.62 -9.16 8.17
N SER A 195 5.70 -8.77 7.27
CA SER A 195 5.85 -7.54 6.50
C SER A 195 5.79 -6.28 7.36
N VAL A 196 4.84 -6.19 8.30
CA VAL A 196 4.72 -5.06 9.24
C VAL A 196 6.04 -4.88 10.00
N LEU A 197 6.52 -5.96 10.63
CA LEU A 197 7.71 -5.91 11.49
C LEU A 197 8.99 -5.64 10.69
N SER A 198 9.05 -6.13 9.45
CA SER A 198 10.14 -5.80 8.51
C SER A 198 10.10 -4.32 8.11
N SER A 199 8.91 -3.76 7.86
CA SER A 199 8.74 -2.35 7.48
C SER A 199 8.95 -1.38 8.65
N THR A 200 8.84 -1.84 9.89
CA THR A 200 9.16 -1.06 11.11
C THR A 200 10.58 -1.30 11.62
N MET A 201 11.36 -2.17 10.96
CA MET A 201 12.73 -2.53 11.36
C MET A 201 12.83 -3.07 12.79
N THR A 202 11.86 -3.88 13.22
CA THR A 202 11.84 -4.45 14.57
C THR A 202 12.85 -5.60 14.70
N ALA A 203 13.60 -5.65 15.82
CA ALA A 203 14.61 -6.68 16.06
C ALA A 203 14.02 -8.09 16.25
N ALA A 204 12.76 -8.18 16.66
CA ALA A 204 12.02 -9.43 16.81
C ALA A 204 11.11 -9.65 15.58
N LEU A 205 11.66 -10.25 14.53
CA LEU A 205 10.85 -10.76 13.43
C LEU A 205 10.18 -12.07 13.86
N PRO A 206 8.97 -12.37 13.39
CA PRO A 206 8.21 -13.57 13.77
C PRO A 206 8.67 -14.82 13.01
N GLY A 207 9.90 -14.77 12.47
CA GLY A 207 10.46 -15.74 11.54
C GLY A 207 11.70 -15.20 10.82
N LYS A 208 12.25 -16.01 9.90
CA LYS A 208 13.46 -15.71 9.13
C LYS A 208 13.34 -16.14 7.67
N ALA A 209 14.02 -15.39 6.79
CA ALA A 209 14.25 -15.86 5.42
C ALA A 209 15.33 -16.94 5.41
N ILE A 210 15.04 -18.07 4.75
CA ILE A 210 15.94 -19.24 4.71
C ILE A 210 16.63 -19.42 3.34
N THR A 211 16.25 -18.63 2.34
CA THR A 211 16.83 -18.67 1.00
C THR A 211 17.33 -17.30 0.55
N ARG A 212 18.21 -17.29 -0.47
CA ARG A 212 18.69 -16.04 -1.11
C ARG A 212 17.55 -15.21 -1.71
N ALA A 213 16.53 -15.87 -2.26
CA ALA A 213 15.36 -15.19 -2.81
C ALA A 213 14.54 -14.52 -1.70
N GLY A 214 14.31 -15.23 -0.58
CA GLY A 214 13.66 -14.66 0.61
C GLY A 214 14.42 -13.45 1.15
N TRP A 215 15.74 -13.58 1.32
CA TRP A 215 16.60 -12.47 1.78
C TRP A 215 16.61 -11.27 0.82
N THR A 216 16.54 -11.52 -0.48
CA THR A 216 16.46 -10.44 -1.47
C THR A 216 15.16 -9.66 -1.30
N LEU A 217 14.02 -10.34 -1.10
CA LEU A 217 12.74 -9.69 -0.87
C LEU A 217 12.68 -8.95 0.47
N VAL A 218 13.26 -9.52 1.54
CA VAL A 218 13.43 -8.84 2.84
C VAL A 218 14.23 -7.56 2.69
N ARG A 219 15.39 -7.62 2.00
CA ARG A 219 16.21 -6.44 1.76
C ARG A 219 15.45 -5.36 0.99
N THR A 220 14.69 -5.74 -0.04
CA THR A 220 13.86 -4.79 -0.79
C THR A 220 12.79 -4.15 0.10
N ASN A 221 12.09 -4.92 0.93
CA ASN A 221 11.12 -4.38 1.88
C ASN A 221 11.75 -3.36 2.83
N VAL A 222 12.86 -3.73 3.48
CA VAL A 222 13.55 -2.85 4.44
C VAL A 222 14.03 -1.56 3.77
N ILE A 223 14.62 -1.62 2.57
CA ILE A 223 15.10 -0.43 1.86
C ILE A 223 13.93 0.50 1.49
N VAL A 224 12.84 -0.06 0.96
CA VAL A 224 11.66 0.73 0.56
C VAL A 224 10.99 1.34 1.78
N ALA A 225 10.82 0.58 2.86
CA ALA A 225 10.25 1.06 4.10
C ALA A 225 11.12 2.13 4.78
N PHE A 226 12.45 1.94 4.79
CA PHE A 226 13.39 2.94 5.29
C PHE A 226 13.30 4.24 4.50
N ALA A 227 13.26 4.19 3.17
CA ALA A 227 13.09 5.36 2.33
C ALA A 227 11.76 6.07 2.62
N PHE A 228 10.65 5.32 2.66
CA PHE A 228 9.33 5.85 2.98
C PHE A 228 9.31 6.55 4.34
N ASN A 229 9.77 5.88 5.40
CA ASN A 229 9.81 6.43 6.75
C ASN A 229 10.72 7.67 6.82
N SER A 230 11.86 7.66 6.14
CA SER A 230 12.79 8.78 6.10
C SER A 230 12.17 10.01 5.43
N ILE A 231 11.46 9.82 4.32
CA ILE A 231 10.75 10.90 3.62
C ILE A 231 9.66 11.51 4.52
N VAL A 232 8.87 10.67 5.19
CA VAL A 232 7.82 11.14 6.11
C VAL A 232 8.43 11.97 7.25
N VAL A 233 9.51 11.49 7.88
CA VAL A 233 10.18 12.24 8.95
C VAL A 233 10.80 13.53 8.42
N ALA A 234 11.52 13.48 7.30
CA ALA A 234 12.16 14.66 6.71
C ALA A 234 11.13 15.74 6.40
N THR A 235 10.01 15.36 5.82
CA THR A 235 8.95 16.29 5.46
C THR A 235 8.22 16.86 6.68
N LEU A 236 7.95 16.05 7.72
CA LEU A 236 7.44 16.55 9.01
C LEU A 236 8.41 17.55 9.66
N VAL A 237 9.71 17.25 9.65
CA VAL A 237 10.74 18.15 10.19
C VAL A 237 10.81 19.45 9.39
N SER A 238 10.80 19.39 8.05
CA SER A 238 10.75 20.58 7.19
C SER A 238 9.52 21.45 7.49
N MET A 239 8.36 20.84 7.69
CA MET A 239 7.13 21.54 8.05
C MET A 239 7.25 22.23 9.42
N ILE A 240 7.77 21.53 10.43
CA ILE A 240 7.97 22.08 11.78
C ILE A 240 8.97 23.24 11.72
N LEU A 241 10.13 23.06 11.07
CA LEU A 241 11.14 24.10 10.95
C LEU A 241 10.56 25.33 10.26
N SER A 242 9.83 25.15 9.15
CA SER A 242 9.16 26.25 8.46
C SER A 242 8.20 27.03 9.37
N SER A 243 7.51 26.36 10.29
CA SER A 243 6.58 27.00 11.24
C SER A 243 7.27 27.70 12.41
N VAL A 244 8.52 27.34 12.74
CA VAL A 244 9.30 27.92 13.84
C VAL A 244 10.21 29.05 13.37
N THR A 245 10.61 29.04 12.09
CA THR A 245 11.42 30.11 11.49
C THR A 245 10.59 31.29 10.94
N MET A 246 9.26 31.23 11.03
CA MET A 246 8.36 32.36 10.78
C MET A 246 8.06 33.13 12.06
#